data_AF-A0A953IFG7-F1
#
_entry.id   AF-A0A953IFG7-F1
#
_cell.length_a   1.000
_cell.length_b   1.000
_cell.length_c   1.000
_cell.angle_alpha   90.00
_cell.angle_beta   90.00
_cell.angle_gamma   90.00
#
_symmetry.space_group_name_H-M   'P 1'
#
loop_
_entity.id
_entity.type
_entity.pdbx_description
1 polymer ?
#
loop_
_entity_poly.entity_id
_entity_poly.type
_entity_poly.pdbx_seq_one_letter_code
_entity_poly.pdbx_strand_id
1 'polypeptide(L)'
;MAEWLRERWLAYVDEERLLLPMTEGQRKSAGRGDARLTFARGEIAAEVSVGSSGAIAVATLRFRPFGVRDWRRVEAAIAADPEGARRLLSGAVGPELEQAFNQAGLSLFPAGRGRLPRCTCGQPLTCRHVRVLVVRAAAAFAANPFLWLQVLGRER
;
A
#
# COMPACT_ATOMS: atom_id res chain seq x y z
N MET A 1 8.35 -14.09 -3.28
CA MET A 1 8.76 -12.67 -3.40
C MET A 1 7.55 -11.75 -3.60
N ALA A 2 6.80 -11.85 -4.70
CA ALA A 2 5.57 -11.06 -4.93
C ALA A 2 4.55 -11.08 -3.77
N GLU A 3 4.44 -12.22 -3.07
CA GLU A 3 3.54 -12.37 -1.93
C GLU A 3 3.95 -11.56 -0.70
N TRP A 4 5.25 -11.34 -0.50
CA TRP A 4 5.75 -10.68 0.71
C TRP A 4 5.21 -9.25 0.85
N LEU A 5 5.21 -8.47 -0.24
CA LEU A 5 4.73 -7.09 -0.19
C LEU A 5 3.22 -7.02 0.07
N ARG A 6 2.45 -8.02 -0.42
CA ARG A 6 1.02 -8.15 -0.11
C ARG A 6 0.80 -8.41 1.36
N GLU A 7 1.47 -9.42 1.91
CA GLU A 7 1.36 -9.81 3.31
C GLU A 7 1.80 -8.69 4.24
N ARG A 8 2.95 -8.08 3.95
CA ARG A 8 3.50 -6.96 4.72
C ARG A 8 2.59 -5.74 4.69
N TRP A 9 2.00 -5.41 3.54
CA TRP A 9 0.99 -4.34 3.44
C TRP A 9 -0.25 -4.61 4.29
N LEU A 10 -0.79 -5.84 4.25
CA LEU A 10 -1.95 -6.19 5.06
C LEU A 10 -1.61 -6.17 6.57
N ALA A 11 -0.40 -6.59 6.95
CA ALA A 11 0.09 -6.46 8.32
C ALA A 11 0.19 -5.00 8.74
N TYR A 12 0.77 -4.14 7.89
CA TYR A 12 0.87 -2.69 8.14
C TYR A 12 -0.49 -2.03 8.35
N VAL A 13 -1.51 -2.43 7.56
CA VAL A 13 -2.89 -1.96 7.72
C VAL A 13 -3.45 -2.29 9.10
N ASP A 14 -3.20 -3.50 9.59
CA ASP A 14 -3.66 -3.98 10.89
C ASP A 14 -2.86 -3.29 12.03
N GLU A 15 -1.53 -3.16 11.88
CA GLU A 15 -0.60 -2.48 12.81
C GLU A 15 -0.96 -1.00 13.03
N GLU A 16 -1.18 -0.26 11.95
CA GLU A 16 -1.54 1.17 11.99
C GLU A 16 -3.04 1.40 12.25
N ARG A 17 -3.83 0.33 12.40
CA ARG A 17 -5.29 0.38 12.64
C ARG A 17 -6.01 1.24 11.60
N LEU A 18 -5.63 1.10 10.33
CA LEU A 18 -6.28 1.85 9.24
C LEU A 18 -7.74 1.41 9.07
N LEU A 19 -8.08 0.17 9.41
CA LEU A 19 -9.45 -0.29 9.58
C LEU A 19 -9.54 -1.30 10.72
N LEU A 20 -10.77 -1.67 11.10
CA LEU A 20 -10.94 -2.79 12.03
C LEU A 20 -10.40 -4.09 11.41
N PRO A 21 -9.77 -4.97 12.21
CA PRO A 21 -9.26 -6.25 11.74
C PRO A 21 -10.31 -7.01 10.92
N MET A 22 -9.90 -7.48 9.76
CA MET A 22 -10.79 -8.23 8.86
C MET A 22 -10.79 -9.71 9.23
N THR A 23 -11.97 -10.31 9.32
CA THR A 23 -12.09 -11.77 9.31
C THR A 23 -11.67 -12.34 7.95
N GLU A 24 -11.34 -13.63 7.91
CA GLU A 24 -10.99 -14.30 6.65
C GLU A 24 -12.11 -14.19 5.61
N GLY A 25 -13.37 -14.33 6.03
CA GLY A 25 -14.53 -14.12 5.14
C GLY A 25 -14.62 -12.71 4.58
N GLN A 26 -14.27 -11.69 5.37
CA GLN A 26 -14.22 -10.30 4.91
C GLN A 26 -13.08 -10.06 3.92
N ARG A 27 -11.88 -10.65 4.14
CA ARG A 27 -10.76 -10.58 3.18
C ARG A 27 -11.14 -11.23 1.84
N LYS A 28 -11.71 -12.44 1.86
CA LYS A 28 -12.19 -13.13 0.65
C LYS A 28 -13.27 -12.34 -0.08
N SER A 29 -14.22 -11.76 0.65
CA SER A 29 -15.27 -10.94 0.05
C SER A 29 -14.70 -9.66 -0.58
N ALA A 30 -13.77 -8.98 0.08
CA ALA A 30 -13.11 -7.79 -0.42
C ALA A 30 -12.29 -8.06 -1.69
N GLY A 31 -11.62 -9.23 -1.76
CA GLY A 31 -10.86 -9.64 -2.94
C GLY A 31 -11.71 -9.88 -4.19
N ARG A 32 -13.01 -10.15 -4.02
CA ARG A 32 -14.01 -10.30 -5.11
C ARG A 32 -14.72 -9.00 -5.48
N GLY A 33 -14.51 -7.92 -4.73
CA GLY A 33 -15.14 -6.62 -5.03
C GLY A 33 -14.55 -6.01 -6.30
N ASP A 34 -15.41 -5.43 -7.12
CA ASP A 34 -14.97 -4.68 -8.30
C ASP A 34 -14.43 -3.31 -7.88
N ALA A 35 -13.24 -2.98 -8.37
CA ALA A 35 -12.55 -1.76 -8.00
C ALA A 35 -11.60 -1.29 -9.08
N ARG A 36 -11.73 -0.01 -9.45
CA ARG A 36 -10.75 0.71 -10.25
C ARG A 36 -9.79 1.45 -9.33
N LEU A 37 -8.55 0.97 -9.24
CA LEU A 37 -7.52 1.55 -8.39
C LEU A 37 -6.75 2.66 -9.12
N THR A 38 -6.46 3.73 -8.37
CA THR A 38 -5.54 4.79 -8.78
C THR A 38 -4.48 4.97 -7.71
N PHE A 39 -3.23 5.08 -8.13
CA PHE A 39 -2.08 5.31 -7.27
C PHE A 39 -1.47 6.65 -7.65
N ALA A 40 -1.34 7.54 -6.67
CA ALA A 40 -0.74 8.85 -6.84
C ALA A 40 0.25 9.11 -5.69
N ARG A 41 1.11 10.10 -5.85
CA ARG A 41 2.04 10.51 -4.80
C ARG A 41 1.27 10.87 -3.52
N GLY A 42 1.44 10.06 -2.47
CA GLY A 42 0.78 10.21 -1.18
C GLY A 42 -0.67 9.75 -1.12
N GLU A 43 -1.21 9.08 -2.15
CA GLU A 43 -2.62 8.67 -2.16
C GLU A 43 -2.87 7.35 -2.89
N ILE A 44 -3.72 6.51 -2.30
CA ILE A 44 -4.36 5.37 -2.96
C ILE A 44 -5.85 5.65 -2.97
N ALA A 45 -6.46 5.61 -4.16
CA ALA A 45 -7.91 5.76 -4.32
C ALA A 45 -8.49 4.55 -5.04
N ALA A 46 -9.75 4.23 -4.73
CA ALA A 46 -10.51 3.19 -5.43
C ALA A 46 -11.94 3.66 -5.67
N GLU A 47 -12.37 3.62 -6.94
CA GLU A 47 -13.80 3.60 -7.27
C GLU A 47 -14.26 2.15 -7.10
N VAL A 48 -15.15 1.89 -6.14
CA VAL A 48 -15.55 0.54 -5.73
C VAL A 48 -17.03 0.35 -5.95
N SER A 49 -17.39 -0.72 -6.66
CA SER A 49 -18.77 -1.20 -6.77
C SER A 49 -18.92 -2.50 -5.99
N VAL A 50 -19.73 -2.49 -4.93
CA VAL A 50 -20.01 -3.69 -4.12
C VAL A 50 -21.48 -3.80 -3.71
N GLY A 51 -21.98 -5.03 -3.73
CA GLY A 51 -23.37 -5.33 -3.41
C GLY A 51 -24.29 -5.21 -4.62
N SER A 52 -25.58 -5.43 -4.39
CA SER A 52 -26.59 -5.51 -5.45
C SER A 52 -27.05 -4.15 -6.00
N SER A 53 -26.81 -3.05 -5.29
CA SER A 53 -27.25 -1.72 -5.74
C SER A 53 -26.44 -1.14 -6.90
N GLY A 54 -25.25 -1.70 -7.19
CA GLY A 54 -24.34 -1.19 -8.21
C GLY A 54 -23.79 0.22 -7.94
N ALA A 55 -24.06 0.80 -6.76
CA ALA A 55 -23.62 2.14 -6.42
C ALA A 55 -22.10 2.19 -6.25
N ILE A 56 -21.45 3.12 -6.94
CA ILE A 56 -20.01 3.33 -6.86
C ILE A 56 -19.71 4.26 -5.67
N ALA A 57 -18.81 3.82 -4.79
CA ALA A 57 -18.24 4.66 -3.75
C ALA A 57 -16.75 4.87 -3.97
N VAL A 58 -16.24 6.03 -3.60
CA VAL A 58 -14.81 6.36 -3.68
C VAL A 58 -14.20 6.20 -2.30
N ALA A 59 -13.30 5.24 -2.16
CA ALA A 59 -12.48 5.04 -0.97
C ALA A 59 -11.08 5.62 -1.18
N THR A 60 -10.47 6.18 -0.14
CA THR A 60 -9.17 6.84 -0.22
C THR A 60 -8.32 6.61 1.03
N LEU A 61 -7.05 6.27 0.84
CA LEU A 61 -5.99 6.25 1.84
C LEU A 61 -4.93 7.31 1.48
N ARG A 62 -4.48 8.07 2.47
CA ARG A 62 -3.50 9.14 2.30
C ARG A 62 -2.27 8.89 3.16
N PHE A 63 -1.11 9.13 2.56
CA PHE A 63 0.20 8.94 3.14
C PHE A 63 1.00 10.23 3.06
N ARG A 64 1.99 10.39 3.93
CA ARG A 64 3.00 11.44 3.78
C ARG A 64 4.13 10.89 2.91
N PRO A 65 4.22 11.26 1.62
CA PRO A 65 5.28 10.78 0.75
C PRO A 65 6.64 11.37 1.18
N PHE A 66 7.71 10.61 0.89
CA PHE A 66 9.08 11.02 1.10
C PHE A 66 9.51 12.11 0.11
N GLY A 67 10.50 12.92 0.51
CA GLY A 67 11.09 13.96 -0.33
C GLY A 67 12.26 13.44 -1.17
N VAL A 68 12.76 14.28 -2.09
CA VAL A 68 13.92 13.95 -2.94
C VAL A 68 15.15 13.57 -2.12
N ARG A 69 15.42 14.27 -1.01
CA ARG A 69 16.56 13.99 -0.13
C ARG A 69 16.44 12.64 0.57
N ASP A 70 15.22 12.24 0.95
CA ASP A 70 14.95 10.95 1.56
C ASP A 70 15.22 9.82 0.56
N TRP A 71 14.70 9.95 -0.67
CA TRP A 71 14.95 9.00 -1.74
C TRP A 71 16.43 8.83 -2.06
N ARG A 72 17.22 9.92 -2.10
CA ARG A 72 18.67 9.82 -2.29
C ARG A 72 19.37 8.98 -1.22
N ARG A 73 18.90 9.05 0.04
CA ARG A 73 19.46 8.21 1.12
C ARG A 73 19.08 6.74 0.93
N VAL A 74 17.85 6.45 0.51
CA VAL A 74 17.41 5.08 0.20
C VAL A 74 18.20 4.51 -0.97
N GLU A 75 18.38 5.28 -2.05
CA GLU A 75 19.19 4.87 -3.20
C GLU A 75 20.64 4.58 -2.84
N ALA A 76 21.24 5.43 -2.01
CA ALA A 76 22.61 5.21 -1.51
C ALA A 76 22.71 3.93 -0.67
N ALA A 77 21.71 3.65 0.17
CA ALA A 77 21.65 2.41 0.95
C ALA A 77 21.51 1.17 0.06
N ILE A 78 20.66 1.23 -0.98
CA ILE A 78 20.52 0.16 -1.98
C ILE A 78 21.86 -0.06 -2.71
N ALA A 79 22.52 1.02 -3.15
CA ALA A 79 23.78 0.94 -3.88
C ALA A 79 24.95 0.38 -3.04
N ALA A 80 24.88 0.50 -1.71
CA ALA A 80 25.85 -0.07 -0.79
C ALA A 80 25.76 -1.60 -0.64
N ASP A 81 24.64 -2.22 -1.06
CA ASP A 81 24.45 -3.67 -1.13
C ASP A 81 24.27 -4.11 -2.60
N PRO A 82 25.36 -4.47 -3.32
CA PRO A 82 25.31 -4.88 -4.72
C PRO A 82 24.35 -6.06 -4.98
N GLU A 83 24.23 -6.99 -4.04
CA GLU A 83 23.35 -8.14 -4.20
C GLU A 83 21.89 -7.77 -3.91
N GLY A 84 21.64 -6.89 -2.95
CA GLY A 84 20.33 -6.24 -2.74
C GLY A 84 19.85 -5.45 -3.94
N ALA A 85 20.73 -4.64 -4.55
CA ALA A 85 20.45 -3.94 -5.78
C ALA A 85 20.12 -4.91 -6.93
N ARG A 86 20.87 -6.00 -7.08
CA ARG A 86 20.61 -7.03 -8.10
C ARG A 86 19.26 -7.71 -7.93
N ARG A 87 18.82 -7.98 -6.69
CA ARG A 87 17.49 -8.53 -6.39
C ARG A 87 16.36 -7.54 -6.70
N LEU A 88 16.55 -6.26 -6.44
CA LEU A 88 15.57 -5.24 -6.81
C LEU A 88 15.45 -5.10 -8.33
N LEU A 89 16.58 -5.17 -9.04
CA LEU A 89 16.63 -5.12 -10.51
C LEU A 89 15.97 -6.32 -11.18
N SER A 90 15.87 -7.48 -10.51
CA SER A 90 15.12 -8.63 -11.02
C SER A 90 13.60 -8.51 -10.81
N GLY A 91 13.13 -7.34 -10.33
CA GLY A 91 11.70 -7.07 -10.11
C GLY A 91 11.16 -7.63 -8.80
N ALA A 92 12.02 -8.15 -7.93
CA ALA A 92 11.63 -8.70 -6.64
C ALA A 92 11.78 -7.63 -5.54
N VAL A 93 10.65 -7.15 -5.01
CA VAL A 93 10.63 -6.39 -3.75
C VAL A 93 10.39 -7.35 -2.59
N GLY A 94 11.32 -7.38 -1.65
CA GLY A 94 11.29 -8.24 -0.46
C GLY A 94 11.79 -7.50 0.78
N PRO A 95 12.06 -8.22 1.87
CA PRO A 95 12.55 -7.69 3.16
C PRO A 95 13.77 -6.77 3.04
N GLU A 96 14.57 -6.96 2.00
CA GLU A 96 15.80 -6.22 1.71
C GLU A 96 15.50 -4.75 1.38
N LEU A 97 14.35 -4.48 0.76
CA LEU A 97 13.92 -3.10 0.54
C LEU A 97 13.58 -2.42 1.85
N GLU A 98 12.88 -3.11 2.77
CA GLU A 98 12.58 -2.58 4.10
C GLU A 98 13.88 -2.31 4.89
N GLN A 99 14.89 -3.18 4.76
CA GLN A 99 16.23 -2.94 5.32
C GLN A 99 16.90 -1.69 4.74
N ALA A 100 16.83 -1.46 3.43
CA ALA A 100 17.41 -0.26 2.82
C ALA A 100 16.72 1.03 3.30
N PHE A 101 15.39 1.01 3.49
CA PHE A 101 14.67 2.12 4.12
C PHE A 101 15.15 2.35 5.55
N ASN A 102 15.29 1.28 6.34
CA ASN A 102 15.74 1.36 7.73
C ASN A 102 17.17 1.93 7.84
N GLN A 103 18.09 1.51 6.97
CA GLN A 103 19.45 2.05 6.88
C GLN A 103 19.47 3.54 6.51
N ALA A 104 18.51 3.99 5.69
CA ALA A 104 18.32 5.40 5.36
C ALA A 104 17.65 6.20 6.50
N GLY A 105 17.27 5.56 7.62
CA GLY A 105 16.55 6.19 8.73
C GLY A 105 15.08 6.48 8.42
N LEU A 106 14.48 5.69 7.53
CA LEU A 106 13.09 5.78 7.09
C LEU A 106 12.40 4.43 7.29
N SER A 107 11.09 4.37 7.08
CA SER A 107 10.33 3.11 7.06
C SER A 107 9.69 2.95 5.69
N LEU A 108 9.78 1.74 5.10
CA LEU A 108 9.04 1.38 3.89
C LEU A 108 7.51 1.46 4.11
N PHE A 109 7.10 1.31 5.36
CA PHE A 109 5.71 1.43 5.81
C PHE A 109 5.64 2.54 6.86
N PRO A 110 5.59 3.82 6.44
CA PRO A 110 5.72 4.95 7.35
C PRO A 110 4.54 5.01 8.33
N ALA A 111 4.84 5.23 9.61
CA ALA A 111 3.84 5.45 10.64
C ALA A 111 3.05 6.74 10.35
N GLY A 112 1.72 6.67 10.40
CA GLY A 112 0.84 7.72 9.91
C GLY A 112 0.02 8.37 11.02
N ARG A 113 0.59 9.34 11.74
CA ARG A 113 -0.23 10.28 12.53
C ARG A 113 -1.10 11.10 11.57
N GLY A 114 -2.40 10.78 11.53
CA GLY A 114 -3.43 11.74 11.09
C GLY A 114 -4.18 11.47 9.79
N ARG A 115 -4.63 10.25 9.48
CA ARG A 115 -5.93 10.05 8.81
C ARG A 115 -6.41 8.60 8.78
N LEU A 116 -7.62 8.42 9.30
CA LEU A 116 -8.46 7.28 8.97
C LEU A 116 -8.76 7.28 7.45
N PRO A 117 -9.00 6.10 6.85
CA PRO A 117 -9.54 6.01 5.51
C PRO A 117 -10.79 6.86 5.35
N ARG A 118 -10.94 7.46 4.16
CA ARG A 118 -12.16 8.17 3.79
C ARG A 118 -12.93 7.35 2.78
N CYS A 119 -14.24 7.41 2.85
CA CYS A 119 -15.12 6.80 1.86
C CYS A 119 -16.37 7.65 1.66
N THR A 120 -16.82 7.83 0.42
CA THR A 120 -18.03 8.58 0.11
C THR A 120 -19.31 7.90 0.59
N CYS A 121 -19.27 6.62 0.97
CA CYS A 121 -20.42 5.91 1.55
C CYS A 121 -20.72 6.27 3.02
N GLY A 122 -19.95 7.18 3.63
CA GLY A 122 -20.19 7.69 5.00
C GLY A 122 -19.80 6.75 6.13
N GLN A 123 -19.31 5.55 5.83
CA GLN A 123 -18.79 4.58 6.82
C GLN A 123 -17.25 4.62 6.78
N PRO A 124 -16.54 4.84 7.89
CA PRO A 124 -15.07 4.84 7.90
C PRO A 124 -14.48 3.46 8.22
N LEU A 125 -14.45 3.07 9.49
CA LEU A 125 -13.67 1.92 10.01
C LEU A 125 -14.25 0.53 9.70
N THR A 126 -15.56 0.45 9.46
CA THR A 126 -16.29 -0.78 9.11
C THR A 126 -16.58 -0.89 7.62
N CYS A 127 -16.04 0.05 6.82
CA CYS A 127 -16.43 0.23 5.44
C CYS A 127 -16.00 -0.92 4.54
N ARG A 128 -16.97 -1.47 3.81
CA ARG A 128 -16.73 -2.52 2.81
C ARG A 128 -15.85 -2.01 1.66
N HIS A 129 -16.05 -0.78 1.20
CA HIS A 129 -15.27 -0.19 0.11
C HIS A 129 -13.80 0.02 0.50
N VAL A 130 -13.53 0.42 1.75
CA VAL A 130 -12.17 0.54 2.27
C VAL A 130 -11.49 -0.82 2.36
N ARG A 131 -12.21 -1.87 2.80
CA ARG A 131 -11.69 -3.25 2.78
C ARG A 131 -11.32 -3.69 1.36
N VAL A 132 -12.19 -3.41 0.38
CA VAL A 132 -11.90 -3.68 -1.04
C VAL A 132 -10.66 -2.92 -1.49
N LEU A 133 -10.58 -1.60 -1.23
CA LEU A 133 -9.39 -0.81 -1.56
C LEU A 133 -8.12 -1.44 -1.02
N VAL A 134 -8.10 -1.78 0.28
CA VAL A 134 -6.91 -2.34 0.93
C VAL A 134 -6.51 -3.69 0.35
N VAL A 135 -7.46 -4.61 0.19
CA VAL A 135 -7.18 -5.96 -0.30
C VAL A 135 -6.79 -5.95 -1.78
N ARG A 136 -7.46 -5.13 -2.59
CA ARG A 136 -7.15 -4.98 -4.02
C ARG A 136 -5.82 -4.26 -4.22
N ALA A 137 -5.48 -3.27 -3.39
CA ALA A 137 -4.16 -2.64 -3.39
C ALA A 137 -3.05 -3.65 -3.05
N ALA A 138 -3.27 -4.52 -2.07
CA ALA A 138 -2.34 -5.59 -1.73
C ALA A 138 -2.05 -6.52 -2.93
N ALA A 139 -3.10 -6.89 -3.67
CA ALA A 139 -2.96 -7.68 -4.90
C ALA A 139 -2.21 -6.90 -6.01
N ALA A 140 -2.50 -5.61 -6.17
CA ALA A 140 -1.82 -4.75 -7.12
C ALA A 140 -0.32 -4.59 -6.80
N PHE A 141 0.04 -4.47 -5.53
CA PHE A 141 1.44 -4.39 -5.09
C PHE A 141 2.20 -5.70 -5.31
N ALA A 142 1.56 -6.85 -5.10
CA ALA A 142 2.15 -8.13 -5.47
C ALA A 142 2.45 -8.22 -6.98
N ALA A 143 1.56 -7.67 -7.82
CA ALA A 143 1.74 -7.68 -9.27
C ALA A 143 2.75 -6.63 -9.75
N ASN A 144 2.79 -5.47 -9.10
CA ASN A 144 3.72 -4.38 -9.41
C ASN A 144 4.12 -3.63 -8.13
N PRO A 145 5.26 -4.00 -7.51
CA PRO A 145 5.75 -3.39 -6.29
C PRO A 145 6.05 -1.89 -6.38
N PHE A 146 6.36 -1.38 -7.59
CA PHE A 146 6.68 0.03 -7.80
C PHE A 146 5.47 0.95 -7.57
N LEU A 147 4.24 0.42 -7.60
CA LEU A 147 3.04 1.19 -7.25
C LEU A 147 3.10 1.70 -5.79
N TRP A 148 3.64 0.91 -4.87
CA TRP A 148 3.80 1.38 -3.48
C TRP A 148 4.88 2.46 -3.39
N LEU A 149 6.00 2.30 -4.10
CA LEU A 149 7.06 3.30 -4.15
C LEU A 149 6.57 4.62 -4.76
N GLN A 150 5.72 4.56 -5.77
CA GLN A 150 5.04 5.72 -6.35
C GLN A 150 4.21 6.46 -5.30
N VAL A 151 3.44 5.74 -4.49
CA VAL A 151 2.67 6.35 -3.38
C VAL A 151 3.60 6.99 -2.36
N LEU A 152 4.73 6.36 -2.06
CA LEU A 152 5.77 6.92 -1.19
C LEU A 152 6.53 8.10 -1.82
N GLY A 153 6.22 8.48 -3.05
CA GLY A 153 6.78 9.65 -3.73
C GLY A 153 8.01 9.37 -4.58
N ARG A 154 8.25 8.12 -4.97
CA ARG A 154 9.19 7.78 -6.04
C ARG A 154 8.50 7.83 -7.39
N GLU A 155 8.70 8.92 -8.11
CA GLU A 155 8.29 9.00 -9.51
C GLU A 155 9.31 8.26 -10.40
N ARG A 156 8.86 7.81 -11.57
CA ARG A 156 9.66 6.99 -12.51
C ARG A 156 10.88 7.73 -13.02
#